data_AF-A0A1C6VL17-F1
#
_entry.id   AF-A0A1C6VL17-F1
#
_cell.length_a   1.000
_cell.length_b   1.000
_cell.length_c   1.000
_cell.angle_alpha   90.00
_cell.angle_beta   90.00
_cell.angle_gamma   90.00
#
_symmetry.space_group_name_H-M   'P 1'
#
loop_
_entity.id
_entity.type
_entity.pdbx_description
1 polymer ?
#
loop_
_entity_poly.entity_id
_entity_poly.type
_entity_poly.pdbx_seq_one_letter_code
_entity_poly.pdbx_strand_id
1 'polypeptide(L)'
;MSETGTAVPAPRSGGPTVDVDAAGAAWADYVAAARQLDGVRRAAATAASEQARSVAAAREELTAVRERLAPQQSRLRELGVPAISLVPTPPEVTEAARPMAAGPAAVLAALRSARGWADSADDSLAARGLPRLARWPAHPRNLLVYGPLALLVPLVQLVLFLATGTGPLTVVALVVGLPLPAVAFMLGWLAVGRLFRPRPADRVDRTPRFGALVCLVPAVLTTAGLLLAMLAD
;
A
#
# COMPACT_ATOMS: atom_id res chain seq x y z
N MET A 1 -86.74 70.94 -44.15
CA MET A 1 -85.52 71.59 -43.66
C MET A 1 -84.79 70.57 -42.82
N SER A 2 -83.64 70.10 -43.31
CA SER A 2 -82.85 69.02 -42.73
C SER A 2 -82.00 69.53 -41.56
N GLU A 3 -82.08 68.87 -40.42
CA GLU A 3 -81.09 69.02 -39.34
C GLU A 3 -79.97 68.02 -39.58
N THR A 4 -78.82 68.54 -40.02
CA THR A 4 -77.58 67.79 -40.17
C THR A 4 -76.89 67.72 -38.81
N GLY A 5 -77.10 66.61 -38.09
CA GLY A 5 -76.38 66.32 -36.84
C GLY A 5 -74.91 66.01 -37.12
N THR A 6 -74.02 66.90 -36.72
CA THR A 6 -72.56 66.71 -36.77
C THR A 6 -72.14 65.66 -35.74
N ALA A 7 -71.86 64.44 -36.18
CA ALA A 7 -71.26 63.40 -35.35
C ALA A 7 -69.79 63.76 -35.06
N VAL A 8 -69.51 64.13 -33.81
CA VAL A 8 -68.13 64.31 -33.30
C VAL A 8 -67.48 62.92 -33.17
N PRO A 9 -66.28 62.70 -33.72
CA PRO A 9 -65.60 61.42 -33.56
C PRO A 9 -65.16 61.24 -32.11
N ALA A 10 -65.57 60.14 -31.49
CA ALA A 10 -65.13 59.75 -30.15
C ALA A 10 -63.59 59.59 -30.11
N PRO A 11 -62.93 59.96 -28.99
CA PRO A 11 -61.50 59.77 -28.85
C PRO A 11 -61.18 58.28 -28.84
N ARG A 12 -60.18 57.86 -29.63
CA ARG A 12 -59.64 56.50 -29.58
C ARG A 12 -59.08 56.24 -28.17
N SER A 13 -59.85 55.52 -27.37
CA SER A 13 -59.43 55.00 -26.07
C SER A 13 -58.50 53.80 -26.26
N GLY A 14 -57.27 54.08 -26.69
CA GLY A 14 -56.10 53.19 -26.55
C GLY A 14 -55.10 53.94 -25.68
N GLY A 15 -55.18 53.74 -24.36
CA GLY A 15 -54.46 54.53 -23.37
C GLY A 15 -53.00 54.09 -23.15
N PRO A 16 -52.10 55.01 -22.80
CA PRO A 16 -50.67 54.74 -22.54
C PRO A 16 -50.40 53.83 -21.33
N THR A 17 -51.40 53.59 -20.48
CA THR A 17 -51.28 52.74 -19.28
C THR A 17 -51.13 51.25 -19.63
N VAL A 18 -51.79 50.78 -20.69
CA VAL A 18 -51.70 49.37 -21.12
C VAL A 18 -50.32 49.03 -21.67
N ASP A 19 -49.69 49.96 -22.40
CA ASP A 19 -48.34 49.79 -22.94
C ASP A 19 -47.25 49.88 -21.86
N VAL A 20 -47.44 50.73 -20.85
CA VAL A 20 -46.50 50.85 -19.71
C VAL A 20 -46.53 49.58 -18.84
N ASP A 21 -47.70 49.00 -18.60
CA ASP A 21 -47.83 47.74 -17.85
C ASP A 21 -47.23 46.55 -18.62
N ALA A 22 -47.41 46.51 -19.95
CA ALA A 22 -46.79 45.52 -20.82
C ALA A 22 -45.26 45.63 -20.84
N ALA A 23 -44.72 46.86 -20.87
CA ALA A 23 -43.28 47.10 -20.79
C ALA A 23 -42.69 46.68 -19.44
N GLY A 24 -43.42 46.92 -18.34
CA GLY A 24 -43.04 46.48 -17.00
C GLY A 24 -42.99 44.95 -16.87
N ALA A 25 -43.99 44.26 -17.42
CA ALA A 25 -44.02 42.79 -17.47
C ALA A 25 -42.86 42.23 -18.31
N ALA A 26 -42.63 42.77 -19.52
CA ALA A 26 -41.54 42.34 -20.38
C ALA A 26 -40.15 42.54 -19.74
N TRP A 27 -39.97 43.64 -19.00
CA TRP A 27 -38.74 43.88 -18.24
C TRP A 27 -38.56 42.86 -17.09
N ALA A 28 -39.62 42.56 -16.35
CA ALA A 28 -39.58 41.57 -15.29
C ALA A 28 -39.21 40.17 -15.83
N ASP A 29 -39.80 39.77 -16.96
CA ASP A 29 -39.48 38.52 -17.65
C ASP A 29 -38.04 38.47 -18.13
N TYR A 30 -37.52 39.58 -18.69
CA TYR A 30 -36.12 39.71 -19.06
C TYR A 30 -35.20 39.53 -17.85
N VAL A 31 -35.48 40.19 -16.72
CA VAL A 31 -34.67 40.06 -15.50
C VAL A 31 -34.74 38.64 -14.95
N ALA A 32 -35.90 37.98 -15.00
CA ALA A 32 -36.06 36.59 -14.60
C ALA A 32 -35.21 35.66 -15.48
N ALA A 33 -35.28 35.82 -16.81
CA ALA A 33 -34.47 35.07 -17.77
C ALA A 33 -32.95 35.32 -17.57
N ALA A 34 -32.55 36.57 -17.31
CA ALA A 34 -31.15 36.92 -17.04
C ALA A 34 -30.63 36.27 -15.74
N ARG A 35 -31.46 36.22 -14.68
CA ARG A 35 -31.11 35.51 -13.43
C ARG A 35 -31.01 34.01 -13.65
N GLN A 36 -31.90 33.42 -14.45
CA GLN A 36 -31.83 32.01 -14.81
C GLN A 36 -30.55 31.69 -15.60
N LEU A 37 -30.20 32.54 -16.57
CA LEU A 37 -28.96 32.39 -17.35
C LEU A 37 -27.71 32.48 -16.47
N ASP A 38 -27.66 33.44 -15.54
CA ASP A 38 -26.54 33.55 -14.62
C ASP A 38 -26.46 32.35 -13.66
N GLY A 39 -27.61 31.80 -13.25
CA GLY A 39 -27.68 30.53 -12.51
C GLY A 39 -27.07 29.36 -13.30
N VAL A 40 -27.45 29.21 -14.58
CA VAL A 40 -26.88 28.17 -15.47
C VAL A 40 -25.38 28.38 -15.68
N ARG A 41 -24.92 29.62 -15.89
CA ARG A 41 -23.50 29.94 -16.06
C ARG A 41 -22.69 29.56 -14.84
N ARG A 42 -23.18 29.87 -13.63
CA ARG A 42 -22.53 29.50 -12.37
C ARG A 42 -22.49 27.98 -12.17
N ALA A 43 -23.60 27.29 -12.44
CA ALA A 43 -23.64 25.83 -12.36
C ALA A 43 -22.66 25.18 -13.35
N ALA A 44 -22.60 25.68 -14.59
CA ALA A 44 -21.65 25.20 -15.60
C ALA A 44 -20.20 25.45 -15.19
N ALA A 45 -19.89 26.62 -14.62
CA ALA A 45 -18.55 26.93 -14.13
C ALA A 45 -18.15 26.00 -12.98
N THR A 46 -19.06 25.72 -12.03
CA THR A 46 -18.82 24.76 -10.95
C THR A 46 -18.57 23.35 -11.48
N ALA A 47 -19.41 22.86 -12.39
CA ALA A 47 -19.25 21.53 -13.00
C ALA A 47 -17.92 21.41 -13.78
N ALA A 48 -17.54 22.44 -14.55
CA ALA A 48 -16.27 22.48 -15.26
C ALA A 48 -15.07 22.44 -14.28
N SER A 49 -15.15 23.15 -13.15
CA SER A 49 -14.10 23.13 -12.12
C SER A 49 -13.94 21.76 -11.46
N GLU A 50 -15.04 21.04 -11.22
CA GLU A 50 -15.04 19.68 -10.68
C GLU A 50 -14.43 18.70 -11.67
N GLN A 51 -14.80 18.83 -12.94
CA GLN A 51 -14.22 18.03 -13.99
C GLN A 51 -12.72 18.27 -14.13
N ALA A 52 -12.27 19.54 -14.11
CA ALA A 52 -10.86 19.89 -14.14
C ALA A 52 -10.07 19.29 -12.96
N ARG A 53 -10.63 19.36 -11.74
CA ARG A 53 -10.03 18.72 -10.55
C ARG A 53 -9.94 17.21 -10.69
N SER A 54 -10.99 16.55 -11.20
CA SER A 54 -10.98 15.10 -11.42
C SER A 54 -9.94 14.66 -12.46
N VAL A 55 -9.76 15.44 -13.53
CA VAL A 55 -8.74 15.19 -14.56
C VAL A 55 -7.34 15.39 -14.01
N ALA A 56 -7.11 16.45 -13.22
CA ALA A 56 -5.82 16.68 -12.58
C ALA A 56 -5.44 15.52 -11.64
N ALA A 57 -6.37 15.10 -10.77
CA ALA A 57 -6.17 13.95 -9.89
C ALA A 57 -5.95 12.64 -10.67
N ALA A 58 -6.68 12.43 -11.77
CA ALA A 58 -6.48 11.24 -12.61
C ALA A 58 -5.09 11.22 -13.26
N ARG A 59 -4.57 12.38 -13.68
CA ARG A 59 -3.20 12.48 -14.23
C ARG A 59 -2.14 12.19 -13.18
N GLU A 60 -2.32 12.70 -11.96
CA GLU A 60 -1.42 12.43 -10.84
C GLU A 60 -1.38 10.93 -10.50
N GLU A 61 -2.54 10.30 -10.34
CA GLU A 61 -2.61 8.85 -10.07
C GLU A 61 -2.05 8.01 -11.23
N LEU A 62 -2.27 8.41 -12.49
CA LEU A 62 -1.68 7.73 -13.64
C LEU A 62 -0.15 7.77 -13.62
N THR A 63 0.44 8.92 -13.26
CA THR A 63 1.90 9.05 -13.11
C THR A 63 2.39 8.13 -12.00
N ALA A 64 1.74 8.14 -10.83
CA ALA A 64 2.10 7.27 -9.70
C ALA A 64 2.03 5.78 -10.06
N VAL A 65 0.97 5.35 -10.77
CA VAL A 65 0.83 3.95 -11.23
C VAL A 65 1.95 3.59 -12.23
N ARG A 66 2.29 4.47 -13.17
CA ARG A 66 3.37 4.23 -14.15
C ARG A 66 4.74 4.11 -13.50
N GLU A 67 5.06 5.01 -12.59
CA GLU A 67 6.31 4.98 -11.83
C GLU A 67 6.46 3.68 -11.04
N ARG A 68 5.34 3.09 -10.59
CA ARG A 68 5.33 1.82 -9.85
C ARG A 68 5.42 0.59 -10.74
N LEU A 69 4.74 0.58 -11.89
CA LEU A 69 4.71 -0.58 -12.78
C LEU A 69 6.07 -0.84 -13.45
N ALA A 70 6.86 0.19 -13.75
CA ALA A 70 8.17 0.04 -14.39
C ALA A 70 9.14 -0.88 -13.60
N PRO A 71 9.42 -0.66 -12.30
CA PRO A 71 10.28 -1.56 -11.53
C PRO A 71 9.64 -2.93 -11.31
N GLN A 72 8.32 -3.04 -11.18
CA GLN A 72 7.64 -4.34 -11.08
C GLN A 72 7.86 -5.18 -12.35
N GLN A 73 7.73 -4.57 -13.52
CA GLN A 73 7.96 -5.24 -14.79
C GLN A 73 9.41 -5.71 -14.95
N SER A 74 10.40 -4.92 -14.52
CA SER A 74 11.82 -5.34 -14.47
C SER A 74 12.00 -6.60 -13.61
N ARG A 75 11.48 -6.57 -12.38
CA ARG A 75 11.56 -7.71 -11.45
C ARG A 75 10.90 -8.96 -12.01
N LEU A 76 9.75 -8.84 -12.67
CA LEU A 76 9.07 -9.99 -13.28
C LEU A 76 9.89 -10.58 -14.44
N ARG A 77 10.55 -9.74 -15.25
CA ARG A 77 11.48 -10.20 -16.29
C ARG A 77 12.68 -10.91 -15.69
N GLU A 78 13.28 -10.37 -14.62
CA GLU A 78 14.39 -11.01 -13.89
C GLU A 78 13.98 -12.36 -13.30
N LEU A 79 12.72 -12.52 -12.89
CA LEU A 79 12.14 -13.79 -12.43
C LEU A 79 11.79 -14.75 -13.58
N GLY A 80 12.07 -14.40 -14.84
CA GLY A 80 11.88 -15.25 -16.01
C GLY A 80 10.46 -15.27 -16.56
N VAL A 81 9.60 -14.31 -16.20
CA VAL A 81 8.26 -14.21 -16.79
C VAL A 81 8.38 -13.84 -18.28
N PRO A 82 7.76 -14.61 -19.19
CA PRO A 82 7.81 -14.34 -20.62
C PRO A 82 7.29 -12.94 -20.96
N ALA A 83 7.97 -12.23 -21.87
CA ALA A 83 7.58 -10.88 -22.27
C ALA A 83 6.14 -10.80 -22.81
N ILE A 84 5.67 -11.86 -23.50
CA ILE A 84 4.30 -11.94 -24.02
C ILE A 84 3.24 -11.90 -22.91
N SER A 85 3.55 -12.41 -21.72
CA SER A 85 2.65 -12.39 -20.56
C SER A 85 2.64 -11.05 -19.83
N LEU A 86 3.58 -10.14 -20.16
CA LEU A 86 3.69 -8.81 -19.58
C LEU A 86 3.04 -7.72 -20.46
N VAL A 87 2.48 -8.10 -21.60
CA VAL A 87 1.79 -7.22 -22.52
C VAL A 87 0.28 -7.49 -22.40
N PRO A 88 -0.55 -6.47 -22.15
CA PRO A 88 -1.99 -6.64 -22.08
C PRO A 88 -2.55 -7.19 -23.39
N THR A 89 -3.50 -8.12 -23.29
CA THR A 89 -4.17 -8.66 -24.47
C THR A 89 -5.22 -7.67 -25.04
N PRO A 90 -5.57 -7.71 -26.33
CA PRO A 90 -6.61 -6.85 -26.90
C PRO A 90 -7.96 -6.81 -26.14
N PRO A 91 -8.50 -7.93 -25.63
CA PRO A 91 -9.72 -7.89 -24.83
C PRO A 91 -9.51 -7.16 -23.48
N GLU A 92 -8.36 -7.34 -22.83
CA GLU A 92 -8.04 -6.63 -21.58
C GLU A 92 -7.96 -5.11 -21.79
N VAL A 93 -7.37 -4.67 -22.91
CA VAL A 93 -7.32 -3.24 -23.27
C VAL A 93 -8.73 -2.68 -23.49
N THR A 94 -9.60 -3.45 -24.14
CA THR A 94 -10.99 -3.05 -24.41
C THR A 94 -11.79 -2.94 -23.11
N GLU A 95 -11.61 -3.88 -22.17
CA GLU A 95 -12.21 -3.82 -20.84
C GLU A 95 -11.70 -2.62 -20.03
N ALA A 96 -10.39 -2.39 -20.03
CA ALA A 96 -9.76 -1.27 -19.34
C ALA A 96 -10.17 0.10 -19.92
N ALA A 97 -10.65 0.14 -21.17
CA ALA A 97 -11.15 1.36 -21.80
C ALA A 97 -12.60 1.73 -21.39
N ARG A 98 -13.40 0.80 -20.81
CA ARG A 98 -14.80 1.09 -20.41
C ARG A 98 -14.96 2.32 -19.51
N PRO A 99 -14.11 2.56 -18.49
CA PRO A 99 -14.22 3.74 -17.64
C PRO A 99 -14.06 5.07 -18.40
N MET A 100 -13.39 5.07 -19.55
CA MET A 100 -13.20 6.29 -20.36
C MET A 100 -14.53 6.81 -20.93
N ALA A 101 -15.50 5.92 -21.19
CA ALA A 101 -16.83 6.31 -21.65
C ALA A 101 -17.69 6.93 -20.53
N ALA A 102 -17.41 6.61 -19.26
CA ALA A 102 -18.16 7.11 -18.10
C ALA A 102 -17.63 8.44 -17.54
N GLY A 103 -16.51 8.95 -18.08
CA GLY A 103 -15.95 10.26 -17.73
C GLY A 103 -14.83 10.22 -16.69
N PRO A 104 -14.26 11.39 -16.33
CA PRO A 104 -12.98 11.46 -15.63
C PRO A 104 -13.04 10.99 -14.16
N ALA A 105 -14.18 11.10 -13.50
CA ALA A 105 -14.36 10.52 -12.16
C ALA A 105 -14.28 8.98 -12.18
N ALA A 106 -14.84 8.34 -13.21
CA ALA A 106 -14.75 6.89 -13.38
C ALA A 106 -13.33 6.43 -13.73
N VAL A 107 -12.63 7.20 -14.57
CA VAL A 107 -11.20 6.97 -14.86
C VAL A 107 -10.36 7.08 -13.59
N LEU A 108 -10.58 8.11 -12.77
CA LEU A 108 -9.88 8.27 -11.49
C LEU A 108 -10.14 7.08 -10.54
N ALA A 109 -11.38 6.61 -10.44
CA ALA A 109 -11.71 5.45 -9.63
C ALA A 109 -11.01 4.17 -10.12
N ALA A 110 -10.96 3.96 -11.45
CA ALA A 110 -10.25 2.85 -12.05
C ALA A 110 -8.74 2.91 -11.77
N LEU A 111 -8.12 4.10 -11.85
CA LEU A 111 -6.70 4.29 -11.54
C LEU A 111 -6.38 4.01 -10.07
N ARG A 112 -7.24 4.41 -9.13
CA ARG A 112 -7.09 4.06 -7.70
C ARG A 112 -7.19 2.56 -7.46
N SER A 113 -8.09 1.87 -8.16
CA SER A 113 -8.17 0.41 -8.12
C SER A 113 -6.89 -0.23 -8.68
N ALA A 114 -6.40 0.26 -9.81
CA ALA A 114 -5.15 -0.21 -10.42
C ALA A 114 -3.94 -0.02 -9.48
N ARG A 115 -3.88 1.10 -8.75
CA ARG A 115 -2.89 1.35 -7.71
C ARG A 115 -2.98 0.31 -6.59
N GLY A 116 -4.17 0.04 -6.06
CA GLY A 116 -4.38 -1.00 -5.05
C GLY A 116 -3.95 -2.39 -5.53
N TRP A 117 -4.18 -2.72 -6.80
CA TRP A 117 -3.69 -3.96 -7.40
C TRP A 117 -2.16 -3.97 -7.51
N ALA A 118 -1.54 -2.89 -7.98
CA ALA A 118 -0.08 -2.78 -8.04
C ALA A 118 0.57 -2.93 -6.66
N ASP A 119 0.00 -2.33 -5.62
CA ASP A 119 0.49 -2.46 -4.24
C ASP A 119 0.37 -3.91 -3.74
N SER A 120 -0.78 -4.56 -3.99
CA SER A 120 -0.98 -5.97 -3.61
C SER A 120 -0.05 -6.94 -4.36
N ALA A 121 0.31 -6.61 -5.60
CA ALA A 121 1.25 -7.36 -6.40
C ALA A 121 2.67 -7.23 -5.84
N ASP A 122 3.07 -6.04 -5.38
CA ASP A 122 4.34 -5.85 -4.69
C ASP A 122 4.41 -6.60 -3.37
N ASP A 123 3.35 -6.59 -2.57
CA ASP A 123 3.30 -7.40 -1.35
C ASP A 123 3.47 -8.89 -1.67
N SER A 124 2.85 -9.34 -2.77
CA SER A 124 2.98 -10.71 -3.25
C SER A 124 4.40 -11.02 -3.77
N LEU A 125 5.06 -10.07 -4.44
CA LEU A 125 6.43 -10.19 -4.93
C LEU A 125 7.46 -10.16 -3.79
N ALA A 126 7.28 -9.28 -2.80
CA ALA A 126 8.09 -9.22 -1.58
C ALA A 126 7.93 -10.51 -0.76
N ALA A 127 6.69 -10.99 -0.61
CA ALA A 127 6.41 -12.30 -0.04
C ALA A 127 6.95 -13.46 -0.89
N ARG A 128 7.30 -13.22 -2.17
CA ARG A 128 8.00 -14.14 -3.10
C ARG A 128 9.53 -14.08 -3.10
N GLY A 129 10.14 -13.08 -2.46
CA GLY A 129 11.56 -13.08 -2.09
C GLY A 129 11.86 -13.92 -0.83
N LEU A 130 10.96 -13.88 0.15
CA LEU A 130 10.98 -14.69 1.38
C LEU A 130 10.65 -16.21 1.27
N PRO A 131 9.95 -16.75 0.27
CA PRO A 131 9.58 -18.15 0.20
C PRO A 131 10.68 -19.03 -0.37
N ARG A 132 11.80 -18.50 -0.86
CA ARG A 132 12.99 -19.33 -1.06
C ARG A 132 13.49 -19.90 0.28
N LEU A 133 13.35 -19.13 1.37
CA LEU A 133 13.64 -19.59 2.73
C LEU A 133 12.47 -20.35 3.36
N ALA A 134 11.22 -20.00 3.04
CA ALA A 134 10.05 -20.72 3.59
C ALA A 134 9.84 -22.13 3.00
N ARG A 135 10.29 -22.38 1.74
CA ARG A 135 10.27 -23.70 1.09
C ARG A 135 11.36 -24.65 1.58
N TRP A 136 12.36 -24.16 2.31
CA TRP A 136 13.34 -25.03 2.93
C TRP A 136 12.66 -25.91 3.98
N PRO A 137 13.02 -27.19 4.10
CA PRO A 137 12.53 -28.04 5.17
C PRO A 137 12.70 -27.34 6.53
N ALA A 138 11.81 -27.59 7.49
CA ALA A 138 11.78 -26.85 8.75
C ALA A 138 13.14 -26.86 9.49
N HIS A 139 13.89 -27.95 9.37
CA HIS A 139 15.22 -28.13 9.98
C HIS A 139 16.30 -27.18 9.44
N PRO A 140 16.63 -27.13 8.14
CA PRO A 140 17.63 -26.21 7.60
C PRO A 140 17.21 -24.74 7.72
N ARG A 141 15.91 -24.41 7.65
CA ARG A 141 15.40 -23.05 7.89
C ARG A 141 15.64 -22.60 9.33
N ASN A 142 15.34 -23.46 10.31
CA ASN A 142 15.56 -23.16 11.71
C ASN A 142 17.06 -23.17 12.04
N LEU A 143 17.87 -24.04 11.44
CA LEU A 143 19.33 -24.07 11.63
C LEU A 143 20.01 -22.78 11.17
N LEU A 144 19.53 -22.14 10.10
CA LEU A 144 20.08 -20.88 9.60
C LEU A 144 19.80 -19.70 10.54
N VAL A 145 18.73 -19.77 11.33
CA VAL A 145 18.35 -18.74 12.30
C VAL A 145 18.95 -19.02 13.68
N TYR A 146 18.89 -20.27 14.16
CA TYR A 146 19.44 -20.65 15.47
C TYR A 146 20.96 -20.85 15.43
N GLY A 147 21.55 -21.24 14.29
CA GLY A 147 22.96 -21.59 14.16
C GLY A 147 23.93 -20.44 14.49
N PRO A 148 23.81 -19.26 13.86
CA PRO A 148 24.68 -18.12 14.17
C PRO A 148 24.56 -17.66 15.64
N LEU A 149 23.35 -17.72 16.19
CA LEU A 149 23.08 -17.33 17.57
C LEU A 149 23.59 -18.38 18.58
N ALA A 150 23.50 -19.66 18.24
CA ALA A 150 24.02 -20.77 19.04
C ALA A 150 25.56 -20.78 19.09
N LEU A 151 26.23 -20.22 18.08
CA LEU A 151 27.68 -20.11 18.03
C LEU A 151 28.25 -18.93 18.82
N LEU A 152 27.44 -17.89 19.09
CA LEU A 152 27.89 -16.69 19.80
C LEU A 152 28.41 -17.00 21.21
N VAL A 153 27.67 -17.79 21.98
CA VAL A 153 28.04 -18.15 23.35
C VAL A 153 29.33 -18.99 23.43
N PRO A 154 29.47 -20.12 22.71
CA PRO A 154 30.70 -20.89 22.74
C PRO A 154 31.90 -20.13 22.16
N LEU A 155 31.69 -19.25 21.16
CA LEU A 155 32.76 -18.39 20.64
C LEU A 155 33.27 -17.41 21.70
N VAL A 156 32.37 -16.77 22.45
CA VAL A 156 32.73 -15.86 23.56
C VAL A 156 33.47 -16.63 24.68
N GLN A 157 32.99 -17.82 25.05
CA GLN A 157 33.68 -18.65 26.06
C GLN A 157 35.08 -19.06 25.61
N LEU A 158 35.24 -19.45 24.34
CA LEU A 158 36.54 -19.82 23.77
C LEU A 158 37.52 -18.65 23.75
N VAL A 159 37.07 -17.46 23.32
CA VAL A 159 37.88 -16.24 23.31
C VAL A 159 38.30 -15.86 24.74
N LEU A 160 37.39 -15.94 25.71
CA LEU A 160 37.70 -15.66 27.11
C LEU A 160 38.71 -16.65 27.67
N PHE A 161 38.57 -17.95 27.39
CA PHE A 161 39.54 -18.97 27.81
C PHE A 161 40.93 -18.70 27.21
N LEU A 162 41.01 -18.43 25.90
CA LEU A 162 42.26 -18.07 25.23
C LEU A 162 42.91 -16.80 25.80
N ALA A 163 42.11 -15.82 26.23
CA ALA A 163 42.60 -14.55 26.75
C ALA A 163 43.00 -14.59 28.23
N THR A 164 42.34 -15.43 29.04
CA THR A 164 42.50 -15.44 30.51
C THR A 164 43.20 -16.68 31.06
N GLY A 165 43.33 -17.74 30.26
CA GLY A 165 43.97 -19.00 30.66
C GLY A 165 43.17 -19.76 31.73
N THR A 166 43.86 -20.64 32.45
CA THR A 166 43.32 -21.41 33.59
C THR A 166 43.32 -20.55 34.87
N GLY A 167 42.24 -19.79 35.10
CA GLY A 167 42.15 -18.88 36.25
C GLY A 167 40.74 -18.66 36.79
N PRO A 168 40.59 -17.99 37.96
CA PRO A 168 39.29 -17.74 38.59
C PRO A 168 38.37 -16.85 37.74
N LEU A 169 38.92 -15.98 36.90
CA LEU A 169 38.17 -15.20 35.91
C LEU A 169 37.45 -16.08 34.89
N THR A 170 38.08 -17.18 34.48
CA THR A 170 37.55 -18.17 33.54
C THR A 170 36.41 -18.96 34.16
N VAL A 171 36.52 -19.29 35.45
CA VAL A 171 35.46 -19.95 36.23
C VAL A 171 34.24 -19.03 36.38
N VAL A 172 34.45 -17.75 36.69
CA VAL A 172 33.36 -16.76 36.76
C VAL A 172 32.70 -16.58 35.40
N ALA A 173 33.48 -16.53 34.31
CA ALA A 173 32.96 -16.45 32.96
C ALA A 173 32.12 -17.68 32.56
N LEU A 174 32.50 -18.88 33.00
CA LEU A 174 31.73 -20.12 32.79
C LEU A 174 30.38 -20.07 33.55
N VAL A 175 30.38 -19.61 34.80
CA VAL A 175 29.16 -19.49 35.63
C VAL A 175 28.20 -18.44 35.06
N VAL A 176 28.73 -17.28 34.65
CA VAL A 176 27.93 -16.20 34.02
C VAL A 176 27.50 -16.60 32.61
N GLY A 177 28.25 -17.46 31.93
CA GLY A 177 27.94 -18.02 30.61
C GLY A 177 26.78 -19.01 30.59
N LEU A 178 26.45 -19.61 31.75
CA LEU A 178 25.42 -20.65 31.87
C LEU A 178 24.01 -20.22 31.43
N PRO A 179 23.50 -19.00 31.75
CA PRO A 179 22.20 -18.54 31.27
C PRO A 179 22.16 -18.04 29.81
N LEU A 180 23.32 -17.68 29.21
CA LEU A 180 23.36 -17.07 27.87
C LEU A 180 22.73 -17.92 26.74
N PRO A 181 22.84 -19.26 26.73
CA PRO A 181 22.18 -20.11 25.73
C PRO A 181 20.64 -20.01 25.79
N ALA A 182 20.07 -19.82 26.98
CA ALA A 182 18.63 -19.63 27.15
C ALA A 182 18.18 -18.26 26.61
N VAL A 183 19.01 -17.22 26.79
CA VAL A 183 18.77 -15.89 26.22
C VAL A 183 18.87 -15.91 24.70
N ALA A 184 19.88 -16.59 24.14
CA ALA A 184 20.02 -16.80 22.71
C ALA A 184 18.81 -17.57 22.14
N PHE A 185 18.36 -18.62 22.81
CA PHE A 185 17.14 -19.33 22.43
C PHE A 185 15.90 -18.42 22.40
N MET A 186 15.70 -17.59 23.43
CA MET A 186 14.59 -16.65 23.51
C MET A 186 14.62 -15.59 22.40
N LEU A 187 15.79 -15.06 22.07
CA LEU A 187 15.97 -14.11 20.97
C LEU A 187 15.72 -14.77 19.60
N GLY A 188 16.23 -15.98 19.39
CA GLY A 188 15.97 -16.77 18.18
C GLY A 188 14.48 -17.10 18.01
N TRP A 189 13.80 -17.47 19.10
CA TRP A 189 12.36 -17.73 19.11
C TRP A 189 11.54 -16.49 18.72
N LEU A 190 11.89 -15.33 19.27
CA LEU A 190 11.21 -14.07 18.97
C LEU A 190 11.45 -13.61 17.52
N ALA A 191 12.68 -13.79 17.03
CA ALA A 191 13.05 -13.49 15.64
C ALA A 191 12.28 -14.35 14.65
N VAL A 192 12.14 -15.66 14.90
CA VAL A 192 11.34 -16.57 14.06
C VAL A 192 9.87 -16.16 14.04
N GLY A 193 9.30 -15.77 15.18
CA GLY A 193 7.91 -15.30 15.25
C GLY A 193 7.65 -13.97 14.53
N ARG A 194 8.68 -13.11 14.40
CA ARG A 194 8.59 -11.80 13.72
C ARG A 194 8.88 -11.88 12.22
N LEU A 195 9.87 -12.68 11.80
CA LEU A 195 10.26 -12.83 10.39
C LEU A 195 9.28 -13.72 9.62
N PHE A 196 8.68 -14.71 10.27
CA PHE A 196 7.73 -15.63 9.64
C PHE A 196 6.34 -15.41 10.23
N ARG A 197 5.70 -14.29 9.85
CA ARG A 197 4.28 -14.04 10.18
C ARG A 197 3.39 -15.08 9.47
N PRO A 198 2.57 -15.86 10.20
CA PRO A 198 1.65 -16.80 9.57
C PRO A 198 0.59 -16.08 8.73
N ARG A 199 0.32 -16.62 7.53
CA ARG A 199 -0.93 -16.36 6.82
C ARG A 199 -2.10 -16.98 7.60
N PRO A 200 -3.33 -16.47 7.47
CA PRO A 200 -4.48 -16.90 8.29
C PRO A 200 -4.88 -18.39 8.15
N ALA A 201 -4.34 -19.12 7.16
CA ALA A 201 -4.65 -20.53 6.91
C ALA A 201 -3.50 -21.51 7.23
N ASP A 202 -2.31 -21.03 7.63
CA ASP A 202 -1.11 -21.87 7.73
C ASP A 202 -0.51 -21.82 9.13
N ARG A 203 -0.40 -22.98 9.80
CA ARG A 203 0.25 -23.08 11.11
C ARG A 203 1.76 -23.11 10.88
N VAL A 204 2.48 -22.12 11.42
CA VAL A 204 3.94 -22.20 11.48
C VAL A 204 4.33 -23.42 12.31
N ASP A 205 4.93 -24.43 11.68
CA ASP A 205 5.61 -25.53 12.36
C ASP A 205 6.79 -24.98 13.17
N ARG A 206 6.47 -24.53 14.38
CA ARG A 206 7.46 -24.15 15.39
C ARG A 206 7.95 -25.47 15.98
N THR A 207 9.21 -25.81 15.77
CA THR A 207 9.88 -26.95 16.42
C THR A 207 10.68 -26.47 17.64
N PRO A 208 10.03 -26.10 18.76
CA PRO A 208 10.70 -25.50 19.93
C PRO A 208 11.78 -26.42 20.52
N ARG A 209 11.52 -27.73 20.52
CA ARG A 209 12.45 -28.75 21.01
C ARG A 209 13.74 -28.79 20.20
N PHE A 210 13.65 -28.61 18.88
CA PHE A 210 14.82 -28.59 18.00
C PHE A 210 15.65 -27.32 18.19
N GLY A 211 15.01 -26.15 18.30
CA GLY A 211 15.71 -24.89 18.59
C GLY A 211 16.45 -24.91 19.93
N ALA A 212 15.84 -25.51 20.96
CA ALA A 212 16.47 -25.67 22.27
C ALA A 212 17.72 -26.57 22.18
N LEU A 213 17.63 -27.70 21.48
CA LEU A 213 18.78 -28.60 21.27
C LEU A 213 19.92 -27.91 20.52
N VAL A 214 19.62 -27.18 19.44
CA VAL A 214 20.63 -26.48 18.63
C VAL A 214 21.37 -25.40 19.44
N CYS A 215 20.68 -24.70 20.35
CA CYS A 215 21.32 -23.68 21.18
C CYS A 215 22.05 -24.26 22.41
N LEU A 216 21.53 -25.34 23.00
CA LEU A 216 22.02 -25.85 24.28
C LEU A 216 23.18 -26.84 24.12
N VAL A 217 23.15 -27.70 23.08
CA VAL A 217 24.18 -28.73 22.85
C VAL A 217 25.57 -28.13 22.62
N PRO A 218 25.78 -27.14 21.73
CA PRO A 218 27.11 -26.58 21.51
C PRO A 218 27.66 -25.88 22.75
N ALA A 219 26.82 -25.12 23.46
CA ALA A 219 27.22 -24.44 24.68
C ALA A 219 27.66 -25.41 25.77
N VAL A 220 26.88 -26.46 26.03
CA VAL A 220 27.22 -27.48 27.04
C VAL A 220 28.50 -28.23 26.66
N LEU A 221 28.66 -28.62 25.39
CA LEU A 221 29.87 -29.30 24.93
C LEU A 221 31.11 -28.43 25.07
N THR A 222 31.04 -27.14 24.72
CA THR A 222 32.15 -26.21 24.88
C THR A 222 32.49 -25.97 26.35
N THR A 223 31.49 -25.76 27.21
CA THR A 223 31.70 -25.60 28.66
C THR A 223 32.33 -26.86 29.28
N ALA A 224 31.84 -28.05 28.93
CA ALA A 224 32.40 -29.32 29.42
C ALA A 224 33.82 -29.57 28.92
N GLY A 225 34.12 -29.27 27.65
CA GLY A 225 35.46 -29.39 27.08
C GLY A 225 36.45 -28.44 27.74
N LEU A 226 36.05 -27.20 28.01
CA LEU A 226 36.86 -26.23 28.74
C LEU A 226 37.15 -26.69 30.17
N LEU A 227 36.13 -27.18 30.89
CA LEU A 227 36.33 -27.72 32.24
C LEU A 227 37.27 -28.92 32.27
N LEU A 228 37.16 -29.84 31.30
CA LEU A 228 38.08 -30.98 31.19
C LEU A 228 39.51 -30.54 30.89
N ALA A 229 39.70 -29.55 30.00
CA ALA A 229 41.01 -28.98 29.74
C ALA A 229 41.62 -28.35 31.00
N MET A 230 40.83 -27.58 31.76
CA MET A 230 41.28 -26.98 33.03
C MET A 230 41.63 -28.01 34.11
N LEU A 231 41.07 -29.22 34.07
CA LEU A 231 41.35 -30.31 35.01
C LEU A 231 42.54 -31.18 34.57
N ALA A 232 42.93 -31.10 33.30
CA ALA A 232 44.04 -31.86 32.72
C ALA A 232 45.37 -31.08 32.75
N ASP A 233 45.30 -29.76 32.89
CA ASP A 233 46.40 -28.85 33.23
C ASP A 233 46.70 -28.85 34.74
#